data_AF-A0A5M6D6B6-F1
#
_entry.id   AF-A0A5M6D6B6-F1
#
_cell.length_a   1.000
_cell.length_b   1.000
_cell.length_c   1.000
_cell.angle_alpha   90.00
_cell.angle_beta   90.00
_cell.angle_gamma   90.00
#
_symmetry.space_group_name_H-M   'P 1'
#
loop_
_entity.id
_entity.type
_entity.pdbx_description
1 polymer ?
#
loop_
_entity_poly.entity_id
_entity_poly.type
_entity_poly.pdbx_seq_one_letter_code
_entity_poly.pdbx_strand_id
1 'polypeptide(L)'
;MHKIDPARVVKEISCRKLHRFPHWSEFCFNARFSKSRTGTWRNFAEPAQMPAVSRVAPTGIGASVVDVAELVQVRQAIEETNEAKLIYDDLAGVTNLARETYLKARTLHRPWPQLAAYRLAHLLMRSEDRTHEILLEAEKLFAEASDASTQTQLLGAMPLIYRMAALHLLDGPDAQEKIADLFDLAIRVLDRQGTLQERETLRNLPHAAVTPLQRSNFNLLELASYLLNLPYAKISGLGTPLLDPFEWEGSWTLRSNTIELPERRCSLAFAEAEIEGLLEKYPGAVGFRLSRERAEWWNRDNHSWENGNGDQLLILAKLLEKFRSDDFAAIQRELVPGGRSNNQFDQTKQRLKKQLARITGVDRQEIFGRGSWALPMHVFGIVSNDCPRNLEC
;
A
#
# COMPACT_ATOMS: atom_id res chain seq x y z
N MET A 1 14.41 -54.33 36.96
CA MET A 1 14.92 -53.02 37.45
C MET A 1 15.63 -52.35 36.28
N HIS A 2 15.05 -51.31 35.70
CA HIS A 2 15.72 -50.13 35.15
C HIS A 2 14.62 -49.13 34.75
N LYS A 3 14.57 -48.01 35.48
CA LYS A 3 13.66 -46.89 35.24
C LYS A 3 14.14 -46.14 34.00
N ILE A 4 13.25 -45.90 33.02
CA ILE A 4 13.50 -44.99 31.90
C ILE A 4 12.95 -43.61 32.29
N ASP A 5 13.83 -42.62 32.19
CA ASP A 5 13.63 -41.19 32.49
C ASP A 5 12.79 -40.51 31.38
N PRO A 6 11.67 -39.82 31.69
CA PRO A 6 10.88 -39.11 30.70
C PRO A 6 11.36 -37.66 30.58
N ALA A 7 12.55 -37.47 30.00
CA ALA A 7 13.04 -36.15 29.62
C ALA A 7 13.62 -36.18 28.20
N ARG A 8 13.14 -35.25 27.35
CA ARG A 8 13.53 -34.94 25.97
C ARG A 8 13.01 -35.87 24.87
N VAL A 9 11.82 -35.54 24.37
CA VAL A 9 11.51 -35.69 22.94
C VAL A 9 11.86 -34.37 22.27
N VAL A 10 13.02 -34.30 21.62
CA VAL A 10 13.36 -33.22 20.67
C VAL A 10 12.85 -33.68 19.31
N LYS A 11 11.89 -32.96 18.73
CA LYS A 11 11.37 -33.26 17.39
C LYS A 11 12.19 -32.45 16.39
N GLU A 12 13.19 -33.08 15.78
CA GLU A 12 13.90 -32.53 14.63
C GLU A 12 12.99 -32.64 13.40
N ILE A 13 12.58 -31.50 12.83
CA ILE A 13 11.92 -31.44 11.52
C ILE A 13 13.03 -31.27 10.49
N SER A 14 13.41 -32.36 9.81
CA SER A 14 14.39 -32.34 8.73
C SER A 14 13.70 -31.98 7.41
N CYS A 15 13.93 -30.76 6.90
CA CYS A 15 13.54 -30.35 5.55
C CYS A 15 14.45 -31.02 4.50
N ARG A 16 14.23 -32.30 4.20
CA ARG A 16 14.85 -32.96 3.04
C ARG A 16 14.02 -32.71 1.77
N LYS A 17 14.34 -31.64 1.04
CA LYS A 17 14.24 -31.50 -0.44
C LYS A 17 14.51 -30.04 -0.88
N LEU A 18 15.73 -29.56 -0.70
CA LEU A 18 16.24 -28.35 -1.37
C LEU A 18 17.70 -28.58 -1.80
N HIS A 19 17.93 -29.58 -2.66
CA HIS A 19 19.18 -29.67 -3.40
C HIS A 19 18.98 -29.01 -4.77
N ARG A 20 19.06 -27.68 -4.81
CA ARG A 20 19.28 -26.92 -6.06
C ARG A 20 19.77 -25.48 -5.87
N PHE A 21 20.48 -25.14 -4.80
CA PHE A 21 21.19 -23.84 -4.68
C PHE A 21 22.43 -24.01 -3.78
N PRO A 22 23.69 -23.85 -4.26
CA PRO A 22 24.88 -24.18 -3.48
C PRO A 22 25.32 -23.13 -2.44
N HIS A 23 24.60 -22.03 -2.21
CA HIS A 23 25.09 -20.93 -1.37
C HIS A 23 24.10 -20.42 -0.29
N TRP A 24 23.19 -21.27 0.17
CA TRP A 24 22.21 -20.93 1.23
C TRP A 24 22.57 -21.50 2.62
N SER A 25 23.86 -21.65 2.95
CA SER A 25 24.29 -22.33 4.19
C SER A 25 24.67 -21.40 5.37
N GLU A 26 24.52 -20.08 5.30
CA GLU A 26 25.04 -19.21 6.39
C GLU A 26 24.03 -18.41 7.21
N PHE A 27 22.72 -18.57 7.03
CA PHE A 27 21.74 -17.99 7.98
C PHE A 27 20.63 -18.98 8.33
N CYS A 28 20.90 -19.85 9.31
CA CYS A 28 19.87 -20.63 9.99
C CYS A 28 19.57 -20.01 11.36
N PHE A 29 18.35 -19.50 11.52
CA PHE A 29 17.77 -19.18 12.82
C PHE A 29 17.53 -20.49 13.59
N ASN A 30 18.30 -20.75 14.66
CA ASN A 30 18.04 -21.86 15.57
C ASN A 30 17.07 -21.42 16.67
N ALA A 31 15.76 -21.53 16.43
CA ALA A 31 14.76 -21.36 17.50
C ALA A 31 14.64 -22.65 18.32
N ARG A 32 15.01 -22.61 19.61
CA ARG A 32 14.79 -23.72 20.56
C ARG A 32 13.52 -23.47 21.36
N PHE A 33 12.56 -24.38 21.24
CA PHE A 33 11.35 -24.39 22.04
C PHE A 33 11.43 -25.49 23.11
N SER A 34 11.10 -25.17 24.36
CA SER A 34 10.88 -26.17 25.39
C SER A 34 9.52 -25.96 26.05
N LYS A 35 8.87 -27.07 26.42
CA LYS A 35 7.54 -27.08 27.02
C LYS A 35 7.69 -27.06 28.54
N SER A 36 7.09 -26.07 29.20
CA SER A 36 7.10 -26.00 30.66
C SER A 36 6.20 -27.10 31.26
N ARG A 37 6.41 -27.45 32.54
CA ARG A 37 5.57 -28.43 33.26
C ARG A 37 4.09 -28.05 33.35
N THR A 38 3.70 -26.81 33.02
CA THR A 38 2.31 -26.35 32.98
C THR A 38 1.72 -26.31 31.56
N GLY A 39 2.44 -26.80 30.55
CA GLY A 39 1.92 -26.96 29.18
C GLY A 39 2.11 -25.73 28.26
N THR A 40 2.74 -24.66 28.73
CA THR A 40 3.05 -23.48 27.93
C THR A 40 4.42 -23.59 27.26
N TRP A 41 4.49 -23.23 25.98
CA TRP A 41 5.74 -23.12 25.22
C TRP A 41 6.36 -21.75 25.46
N ARG A 42 7.64 -21.70 25.85
CA ARG A 42 8.40 -20.45 25.93
C ARG A 42 9.49 -20.44 24.88
N ASN A 43 9.61 -19.31 24.18
CA ASN A 43 10.65 -19.04 23.20
C ASN A 43 11.85 -18.44 23.94
N PHE A 44 13.03 -19.06 23.84
CA PHE A 44 14.27 -18.49 24.34
C PHE A 44 15.03 -17.91 23.14
N ALA A 45 14.75 -16.66 22.80
CA ALA A 45 15.59 -15.89 21.90
C ALA A 45 16.68 -15.23 22.75
N GLU A 46 17.88 -15.84 22.80
CA GLU A 46 19.06 -15.08 23.19
C GLU A 46 19.50 -14.24 21.98
N PRO A 47 19.74 -12.93 22.14
CA PRO A 47 20.29 -12.13 21.07
C PRO A 47 21.69 -12.65 20.75
N ALA A 48 21.89 -13.07 19.50
CA ALA A 48 23.22 -13.39 19.00
C ALA A 48 24.11 -12.15 19.16
N GLN A 49 25.15 -12.27 19.99
CA GLN A 49 26.19 -11.26 20.06
C GLN A 49 26.83 -11.13 18.68
N MET A 50 26.73 -9.96 18.07
CA MET A 50 27.44 -9.65 16.83
C MET A 50 28.94 -9.88 17.04
N PRO A 51 29.66 -10.54 16.10
CA PRO A 51 31.10 -10.64 16.19
C PRO A 51 31.71 -9.24 16.16
N ALA A 52 32.61 -8.97 17.09
CA ALA A 52 33.37 -7.73 17.14
C ALA A 52 34.03 -7.47 15.78
N VAL A 53 33.67 -6.35 15.15
CA VAL A 53 34.29 -5.89 13.91
C VAL A 53 35.77 -5.65 14.18
N SER A 54 36.61 -6.50 13.60
CA SER A 54 38.06 -6.35 13.60
C SER A 54 38.42 -4.99 12.99
N ARG A 55 39.11 -4.16 13.78
CA ARG A 55 39.67 -2.88 13.34
C ARG A 55 40.73 -3.14 12.26
N VAL A 56 40.33 -3.11 11.00
CA VAL A 56 41.27 -2.97 9.89
C VAL A 56 41.69 -1.50 9.84
N ALA A 57 42.97 -1.23 10.06
CA ALA A 57 43.54 0.12 9.99
C ALA A 57 43.36 0.70 8.57
N PRO A 58 42.90 1.95 8.42
CA PRO A 58 42.76 2.55 7.10
C PRO A 58 44.15 2.95 6.60
N THR A 59 44.65 2.23 5.61
CA THR A 59 45.78 2.69 4.80
C THR A 59 45.21 3.46 3.61
N GLY A 60 45.41 4.78 3.65
CA GLY A 60 45.53 5.65 2.48
C GLY A 60 44.38 5.66 1.48
N ILE A 61 43.44 6.58 1.67
CA ILE A 61 42.86 7.54 0.71
C ILE A 61 41.74 8.23 1.49
N GLY A 62 41.68 9.56 1.47
CA GLY A 62 40.74 10.37 2.26
C GLY A 62 39.27 10.17 1.86
N ALA A 63 38.70 9.02 2.19
CA ALA A 63 37.26 8.85 2.28
C ALA A 63 36.79 9.62 3.51
N SER A 64 36.12 10.75 3.27
CA SER A 64 35.28 11.42 4.25
C SER A 64 34.51 10.34 5.02
N VAL A 65 34.59 10.37 6.35
CA VAL A 65 33.78 9.52 7.23
C VAL A 65 32.33 10.02 7.06
N VAL A 66 31.71 9.64 5.95
CA VAL A 66 30.27 9.74 5.79
C VAL A 66 29.69 8.85 6.88
N ASP A 67 28.89 9.46 7.75
CA ASP A 67 28.35 8.79 8.91
C ASP A 67 27.49 7.61 8.45
N VAL A 68 27.90 6.39 8.79
CA VAL A 68 27.14 5.18 8.50
C VAL A 68 25.71 5.32 9.04
N ALA A 69 25.50 6.10 10.11
CA ALA A 69 24.18 6.44 10.61
C ALA A 69 23.36 7.28 9.61
N GLU A 70 23.97 8.27 8.95
CA GLU A 70 23.28 9.11 7.95
C GLU A 70 22.86 8.28 6.73
N LEU A 71 23.74 7.38 6.28
CA LEU A 71 23.43 6.42 5.21
C LEU A 71 22.23 5.53 5.56
N VAL A 72 22.20 4.99 6.78
CA VAL A 72 21.10 4.14 7.27
C VAL A 72 19.79 4.94 7.34
N GLN A 73 19.84 6.19 7.83
CA GLN A 73 18.66 7.06 7.89
C GLN A 73 18.12 7.39 6.50
N VAL A 74 18.98 7.78 5.55
CA VAL A 74 18.55 8.09 4.18
C VAL A 74 17.95 6.85 3.51
N ARG A 75 18.56 5.69 3.71
CA ARG A 75 18.03 4.43 3.18
C ARG A 75 16.65 4.12 3.76
N GLN A 76 16.50 4.18 5.08
CA GLN A 76 15.23 3.91 5.75
C GLN A 76 14.15 4.89 5.29
N ALA A 77 14.46 6.18 5.19
CA ALA A 77 13.51 7.18 4.71
C ALA A 77 13.14 7.01 3.23
N ILE A 78 14.06 6.52 2.38
CA ILE A 78 13.73 6.12 0.99
C ILE A 78 12.79 4.90 0.98
N GLU A 79 12.97 3.93 1.88
CA GLU A 79 12.08 2.78 2.02
C GLU A 79 10.69 3.23 2.53
N GLU A 80 10.62 4.08 3.54
CA GLU A 80 9.38 4.65 4.08
C GLU A 80 8.63 5.49 3.04
N THR A 81 9.31 6.38 2.33
CA THR A 81 8.70 7.18 1.25
C THR A 81 8.25 6.32 0.08
N ASN A 82 8.87 5.16 -0.15
CA ASN A 82 8.45 4.20 -1.18
C ASN A 82 7.15 3.48 -0.83
N GLU A 83 7.02 3.03 0.42
CA GLU A 83 5.81 2.40 0.92
C GLU A 83 4.67 3.42 1.02
N ALA A 84 4.97 4.59 1.58
CA ALA A 84 4.02 5.68 1.71
C ALA A 84 3.66 6.32 0.36
N LYS A 85 4.53 6.28 -0.66
CA LYS A 85 4.17 6.64 -2.05
C LYS A 85 2.95 5.83 -2.52
N LEU A 86 2.68 4.64 -2.01
CA LEU A 86 1.53 3.86 -2.45
C LEU A 86 0.22 4.23 -1.71
N ILE A 87 0.29 5.05 -0.65
CA ILE A 87 -0.80 5.31 0.29
C ILE A 87 -1.03 6.82 0.42
N TYR A 88 -2.28 7.26 0.25
CA TYR A 88 -2.60 8.68 0.04
C TYR A 88 -2.90 9.48 1.32
N ASP A 89 -2.84 8.86 2.50
CA ASP A 89 -3.40 9.51 3.69
C ASP A 89 -2.58 10.72 4.18
N ASP A 90 -1.34 10.91 3.72
CA ASP A 90 -0.53 12.10 4.01
C ASP A 90 0.48 12.45 2.88
N LEU A 91 -0.01 12.77 1.67
CA LEU A 91 0.89 13.17 0.56
C LEU A 91 1.80 14.35 0.93
N ALA A 92 1.30 15.30 1.72
CA ALA A 92 2.07 16.47 2.15
C ALA A 92 3.22 16.07 3.09
N GLY A 93 2.94 15.27 4.13
CA GLY A 93 3.96 14.78 5.04
C GLY A 93 4.97 13.86 4.35
N VAL A 94 4.52 12.98 3.45
CA VAL A 94 5.41 12.12 2.65
C VAL A 94 6.29 12.95 1.72
N THR A 95 5.76 14.01 1.11
CA THR A 95 6.53 14.95 0.28
C THR A 95 7.57 15.70 1.10
N ASN A 96 7.21 16.15 2.30
CA ASN A 96 8.15 16.81 3.22
C ASN A 96 9.26 15.85 3.67
N LEU A 97 8.92 14.61 4.04
CA LEU A 97 9.89 13.58 4.38
C LEU A 97 10.83 13.29 3.20
N ALA A 98 10.29 13.16 1.98
CA ALA A 98 11.10 12.97 0.78
C ALA A 98 12.03 14.16 0.48
N ARG A 99 11.57 15.39 0.75
CA ARG A 99 12.36 16.61 0.60
C ARG A 99 13.52 16.65 1.59
N GLU A 100 13.26 16.36 2.86
CA GLU A 100 14.31 16.24 3.90
C GLU A 100 15.31 15.13 3.56
N THR A 101 14.80 13.99 3.11
CA THR A 101 15.60 12.84 2.70
C THR A 101 16.49 13.20 1.52
N TYR A 102 15.97 13.91 0.52
CA TYR A 102 16.75 14.41 -0.60
C TYR A 102 17.87 15.35 -0.15
N LEU A 103 17.57 16.32 0.73
CA LEU A 103 18.60 17.24 1.25
C LEU A 103 19.74 16.50 1.96
N LYS A 104 19.43 15.49 2.78
CA LYS A 104 20.44 14.62 3.41
C LYS A 104 21.17 13.78 2.37
N ALA A 105 20.46 13.16 1.43
CA ALA A 105 21.05 12.29 0.43
C ALA A 105 22.10 13.00 -0.43
N ARG A 106 21.97 14.32 -0.67
CA ARG A 106 22.95 15.13 -1.43
C ARG A 106 24.35 15.18 -0.82
N THR A 107 24.50 14.93 0.48
CA THR A 107 25.81 14.87 1.15
C THR A 107 26.48 13.51 0.98
N LEU A 108 25.70 12.49 0.58
CA LEU A 108 26.16 11.12 0.42
C LEU A 108 26.73 10.88 -0.98
N HIS A 109 27.54 9.83 -1.08
CA HIS A 109 27.97 9.33 -2.38
C HIS A 109 26.78 8.76 -3.17
N ARG A 110 26.94 8.67 -4.48
CA ARG A 110 25.96 8.02 -5.36
C ARG A 110 25.74 6.56 -4.93
N PRO A 111 24.52 5.98 -5.05
CA PRO A 111 23.39 6.48 -5.83
C PRO A 111 22.33 7.26 -5.04
N TRP A 112 22.54 7.54 -3.77
CA TRP A 112 21.51 8.08 -2.87
C TRP A 112 20.88 9.40 -3.33
N PRO A 113 21.64 10.42 -3.79
CA PRO A 113 21.03 11.63 -4.34
C PRO A 113 20.08 11.37 -5.50
N GLN A 114 20.46 10.47 -6.44
CA GLN A 114 19.65 10.16 -7.61
C GLN A 114 18.35 9.45 -7.23
N LEU A 115 18.43 8.50 -6.29
CA LEU A 115 17.26 7.81 -5.77
C LEU A 115 16.31 8.80 -5.08
N ALA A 116 16.82 9.63 -4.17
CA ALA A 116 15.99 10.58 -3.45
C ALA A 116 15.38 11.66 -4.38
N ALA A 117 16.15 12.15 -5.35
CA ALA A 117 15.66 13.11 -6.36
C ALA A 117 14.52 12.51 -7.18
N TYR A 118 14.69 11.28 -7.68
CA TYR A 118 13.66 10.57 -8.43
C TYR A 118 12.37 10.41 -7.62
N ARG A 119 12.48 10.09 -6.33
CA ARG A 119 11.33 9.90 -5.44
C ARG A 119 10.59 11.20 -5.18
N LEU A 120 11.31 12.25 -4.83
CA LEU A 120 10.71 13.55 -4.60
C LEU A 120 10.02 14.07 -5.87
N ALA A 121 10.65 13.93 -7.04
CA ALA A 121 10.07 14.34 -8.32
C ALA A 121 8.72 13.67 -8.58
N HIS A 122 8.63 12.36 -8.31
CA HIS A 122 7.39 11.62 -8.40
C HIS A 122 6.29 12.12 -7.47
N LEU A 123 6.63 12.40 -6.21
CA LEU A 123 5.66 12.91 -5.23
C LEU A 123 5.14 14.29 -5.62
N LEU A 124 6.01 15.16 -6.13
CA LEU A 124 5.63 16.47 -6.66
C LEU A 124 4.67 16.35 -7.86
N MET A 125 4.94 15.43 -8.79
CA MET A 125 4.08 15.18 -9.95
C MET A 125 2.70 14.59 -9.60
N ARG A 126 2.52 14.08 -8.37
CA ARG A 126 1.25 13.52 -7.89
C ARG A 126 0.36 14.54 -7.20
N SER A 127 0.89 15.73 -6.89
CA SER A 127 0.08 16.83 -6.38
C SER A 127 -1.08 17.10 -7.33
N GLU A 128 -2.28 17.33 -6.79
CA GLU A 128 -3.40 17.81 -7.60
C GLU A 128 -3.16 19.24 -8.07
N ASP A 129 -2.48 20.03 -7.24
CA ASP A 129 -2.06 21.39 -7.56
C ASP A 129 -0.65 21.37 -8.16
N ARG A 130 -0.56 21.04 -9.46
CA ARG A 130 0.70 21.06 -10.23
C ARG A 130 0.96 22.49 -10.74
N THR A 131 1.35 23.38 -9.83
CA THR A 131 1.76 24.73 -10.24
C THR A 131 3.01 24.67 -11.13
N HIS A 132 3.24 25.73 -11.90
CA HIS A 132 4.41 25.85 -12.75
C HIS A 132 5.73 25.68 -11.96
N GLU A 133 5.80 26.21 -10.73
CA GLU A 133 6.96 26.07 -9.85
C GLU A 133 7.21 24.62 -9.42
N ILE A 134 6.14 23.88 -9.08
CA ILE A 134 6.22 22.47 -8.69
C ILE A 134 6.68 21.62 -9.87
N LEU A 135 6.14 21.88 -11.06
CA LEU A 135 6.54 21.19 -12.29
C LEU A 135 8.00 21.47 -12.66
N LEU A 136 8.46 22.71 -12.48
CA LEU A 136 9.85 23.09 -12.72
C LEU A 136 10.79 22.42 -11.71
N GLU A 137 10.38 22.30 -10.44
CA GLU A 137 11.14 21.56 -9.43
C GLU A 137 11.22 20.07 -9.78
N ALA A 138 10.09 19.45 -10.15
CA ALA A 138 10.05 18.05 -10.55
C ALA A 138 10.93 17.76 -11.78
N GLU A 139 10.92 18.65 -12.79
CA GLU A 139 11.78 18.54 -13.98
C GLU A 139 13.26 18.53 -13.61
N LYS A 140 13.70 19.44 -12.74
CA LYS A 140 15.10 19.53 -12.27
C LYS A 140 15.51 18.28 -11.50
N LEU A 141 14.63 17.77 -10.65
CA LEU A 141 14.87 16.54 -9.89
C LEU A 141 14.95 15.31 -10.80
N PHE A 142 14.10 15.21 -11.84
CA PHE A 142 14.24 14.16 -12.84
C PHE A 142 15.51 14.32 -13.69
N ALA A 143 15.94 15.55 -13.98
CA ALA A 143 17.20 15.81 -14.65
C ALA A 143 18.39 15.31 -13.80
N GLU A 144 18.39 15.58 -12.49
CA GLU A 144 19.41 15.07 -11.57
C GLU A 144 19.38 13.53 -11.47
N ALA A 145 18.19 12.94 -11.37
CA ALA A 145 18.01 11.50 -11.33
C ALA A 145 18.41 10.78 -12.62
N SER A 146 18.38 11.47 -13.76
CA SER A 146 18.76 10.94 -15.08
C SER A 146 20.22 11.18 -15.46
N ASP A 147 21.03 11.78 -14.57
CA ASP A 147 22.41 12.15 -14.88
C ASP A 147 23.26 10.93 -15.30
N ALA A 148 23.50 10.86 -16.61
CA ALA A 148 24.23 9.80 -17.31
C ALA A 148 25.75 9.87 -17.10
N SER A 149 26.27 10.87 -16.38
CA SER A 149 27.69 10.91 -15.97
C SER A 149 28.07 9.78 -14.99
N THR A 150 27.08 9.02 -14.52
CA THR A 150 27.27 7.87 -13.64
C THR A 150 27.58 6.59 -14.41
N GLN A 151 28.65 5.90 -14.00
CA GLN A 151 28.94 4.53 -14.45
C GLN A 151 27.83 3.53 -14.06
N THR A 152 26.94 3.90 -13.15
CA THR A 152 25.79 3.12 -12.72
C THR A 152 24.50 3.80 -13.16
N GLN A 153 23.96 3.44 -14.32
CA GLN A 153 22.61 3.85 -14.76
C GLN A 153 21.52 3.11 -13.96
N LEU A 154 21.53 3.29 -12.63
CA LEU A 154 20.75 2.49 -11.69
C LEU A 154 19.25 2.52 -11.97
N LEU A 155 18.73 3.70 -12.30
CA LEU A 155 17.31 3.93 -12.55
C LEU A 155 16.91 3.70 -14.01
N GLY A 156 17.87 3.37 -14.88
CA GLY A 156 17.65 3.17 -16.31
C GLY A 156 17.01 4.37 -17.00
N ALA A 157 16.15 4.08 -17.97
CA ALA A 157 15.47 5.12 -18.76
C ALA A 157 14.29 5.79 -18.02
N MET A 158 13.88 5.29 -16.86
CA MET A 158 12.66 5.77 -16.20
C MET A 158 12.68 7.26 -15.83
N PRO A 159 13.76 7.83 -15.23
CA PRO A 159 13.80 9.26 -14.94
C PRO A 159 13.70 10.13 -16.21
N LEU A 160 14.27 9.68 -17.34
CA LEU A 160 14.15 10.36 -18.64
C LEU A 160 12.69 10.37 -19.11
N ILE A 161 12.00 9.24 -18.99
CA ILE A 161 10.58 9.10 -19.38
C ILE A 161 9.68 10.04 -18.57
N TYR A 162 9.84 10.09 -17.26
CA TYR A 162 9.05 11.00 -16.42
C TYR A 162 9.44 12.47 -16.58
N ARG A 163 10.70 12.77 -16.90
CA ARG A 163 11.12 14.12 -17.27
C ARG A 163 10.40 14.64 -18.51
N MET A 164 10.21 13.79 -19.53
CA MET A 164 9.42 14.15 -20.71
C MET A 164 7.99 14.55 -20.33
N ALA A 165 7.36 13.83 -19.38
CA ALA A 165 6.03 14.18 -18.90
C ALA A 165 5.99 15.52 -18.15
N ALA A 166 6.99 15.82 -17.31
CA ALA A 166 7.10 17.10 -16.64
C ALA A 166 7.30 18.26 -17.64
N LEU A 167 8.18 18.09 -18.64
CA LEU A 167 8.39 19.08 -19.71
C LEU A 167 7.15 19.31 -20.56
N HIS A 168 6.38 18.26 -20.85
CA HIS A 168 5.12 18.37 -21.58
C HIS A 168 4.12 19.25 -20.84
N LEU A 169 4.00 19.08 -19.51
CA LEU A 169 3.10 19.88 -18.68
C LEU A 169 3.59 21.33 -18.48
N LEU A 170 4.90 21.59 -18.55
CA LEU A 170 5.46 22.94 -18.46
C LEU A 170 5.19 23.80 -19.71
N ASP A 171 4.93 23.17 -20.86
CA ASP A 171 4.61 23.81 -22.15
C ASP A 171 5.55 24.99 -22.51
N GLY A 172 6.86 24.76 -22.36
CA GLY A 172 7.89 25.75 -22.70
C GLY A 172 8.18 25.84 -24.21
N PRO A 173 8.77 26.95 -24.69
CA PRO A 173 9.04 27.18 -26.12
C PRO A 173 9.92 26.11 -26.78
N ASP A 174 10.81 25.46 -26.01
CA ASP A 174 11.71 24.41 -26.48
C ASP A 174 11.32 23.01 -25.96
N ALA A 175 10.13 22.86 -25.38
CA ALA A 175 9.75 21.62 -24.70
C ALA A 175 9.77 20.42 -25.65
N GLN A 176 9.27 20.59 -26.88
CA GLN A 176 9.16 19.51 -27.85
C GLN A 176 10.54 19.00 -28.33
N GLU A 177 11.48 19.91 -28.56
CA GLU A 177 12.86 19.55 -28.93
C GLU A 177 13.54 18.79 -27.79
N LYS A 178 13.44 19.30 -26.55
CA LYS A 178 13.98 18.62 -25.36
C LYS A 178 13.36 17.25 -25.13
N ILE A 179 12.06 17.10 -25.37
CA ILE A 179 11.35 15.81 -25.28
C ILE A 179 11.90 14.83 -26.32
N ALA A 180 12.11 15.26 -27.57
CA ALA A 180 12.69 14.42 -28.61
C ALA A 180 14.11 13.96 -28.25
N ASP A 181 14.97 14.86 -27.75
CA ASP A 181 16.32 14.52 -27.29
C ASP A 181 16.31 13.51 -26.14
N LEU A 182 15.40 13.69 -25.18
CA LEU A 182 15.23 12.77 -24.05
C LEU A 182 14.71 11.41 -24.49
N PHE A 183 13.83 11.36 -25.49
CA PHE A 183 13.32 10.12 -26.07
C PHE A 183 14.46 9.31 -26.71
N ASP A 184 15.29 9.95 -27.53
CA ASP A 184 16.45 9.31 -28.14
C ASP A 184 17.47 8.84 -27.10
N LEU A 185 17.67 9.63 -26.04
CA LEU A 185 18.53 9.23 -24.93
C LEU A 185 17.96 8.03 -24.17
N ALA A 186 16.65 8.00 -23.93
CA ALA A 186 15.98 6.88 -23.27
C ALA A 186 16.10 5.59 -24.09
N ILE A 187 15.97 5.65 -25.42
CA ILE A 187 16.21 4.49 -26.30
C ILE A 187 17.65 3.99 -26.16
N ARG A 188 18.64 4.89 -26.21
CA ARG A 188 20.06 4.52 -26.05
C ARG A 188 20.36 3.90 -24.69
N VAL A 189 19.71 4.38 -23.62
CA VAL A 189 19.82 3.78 -22.29
C VAL A 189 19.22 2.38 -22.32
N LEU A 190 17.98 2.21 -22.77
CA LEU A 190 17.30 0.90 -22.84
C LEU A 190 18.10 -0.16 -23.62
N ASP A 191 18.68 0.23 -24.75
CA ASP A 191 19.52 -0.65 -25.58
C ASP A 191 20.77 -1.14 -24.81
N ARG A 192 21.37 -0.28 -23.99
CA ARG A 192 22.52 -0.62 -23.13
C ARG A 192 22.14 -1.47 -21.93
N GLN A 193 20.95 -1.27 -21.35
CA GLN A 193 20.47 -2.04 -20.19
C GLN A 193 20.21 -3.52 -20.52
N GLY A 194 20.12 -3.88 -21.80
CA GLY A 194 20.04 -5.27 -22.26
C GLY A 194 21.33 -6.07 -22.02
N THR A 195 22.44 -5.43 -21.61
CA THR A 195 23.74 -6.08 -21.41
C THR A 195 23.89 -6.69 -20.01
N LEU A 196 24.51 -7.88 -19.93
CA LEU A 196 24.57 -8.73 -18.73
C LEU A 196 25.22 -8.08 -17.49
N GLN A 197 26.04 -7.04 -17.69
CA GLN A 197 26.86 -6.42 -16.66
C GLN A 197 26.05 -5.57 -15.65
N GLU A 198 24.95 -4.96 -16.07
CA GLU A 198 24.07 -4.20 -15.17
C GLU A 198 23.24 -5.11 -14.26
N ARG A 199 22.93 -6.34 -14.71
CA ARG A 199 22.23 -7.34 -13.88
C ARG A 199 23.07 -7.78 -12.67
N GLU A 200 24.39 -7.76 -12.78
CA GLU A 200 25.29 -8.07 -11.66
C GLU A 200 25.39 -6.90 -10.67
N THR A 201 25.46 -5.65 -11.16
CA THR A 201 25.43 -4.46 -10.30
C THR A 201 24.13 -4.37 -9.49
N LEU A 202 22.98 -4.65 -10.13
CA LEU A 202 21.69 -4.69 -9.44
C LEU A 202 21.61 -5.81 -8.40
N ARG A 203 22.25 -6.97 -8.61
CA ARG A 203 22.27 -8.08 -7.63
C ARG A 203 23.04 -7.74 -6.34
N ASN A 204 23.98 -6.81 -6.40
CA ASN A 204 24.81 -6.40 -5.26
C ASN A 204 24.20 -5.25 -4.46
N LEU A 205 23.05 -4.71 -4.91
CA LEU A 205 22.32 -3.69 -4.17
C LEU A 205 21.39 -4.35 -3.12
N PRO A 206 21.09 -3.67 -2.01
CA PRO A 206 20.15 -4.17 -1.01
C PRO A 206 18.82 -4.56 -1.67
N HIS A 207 18.21 -5.68 -1.28
CA HIS A 207 17.00 -6.23 -1.90
C HIS A 207 15.84 -5.21 -2.03
N ALA A 208 15.73 -4.26 -1.10
CA ALA A 208 14.74 -3.18 -1.11
C ALA A 208 14.99 -2.13 -2.22
N ALA A 209 16.24 -1.94 -2.65
CA ALA A 209 16.60 -1.00 -3.72
C ALA A 209 16.31 -1.56 -5.13
N VAL A 210 16.11 -2.87 -5.25
CA VAL A 210 16.00 -3.61 -6.54
C VAL A 210 14.60 -4.19 -6.76
N THR A 211 13.76 -4.21 -5.73
CA THR A 211 12.38 -4.70 -5.88
C THR A 211 11.60 -3.68 -6.71
N PRO A 212 10.98 -4.10 -7.84
CA PRO A 212 10.14 -3.18 -8.62
C PRO A 212 8.95 -2.75 -7.76
N LEU A 213 9.00 -1.49 -7.34
CA LEU A 213 8.03 -0.87 -6.43
C LEU A 213 6.61 -0.89 -6.97
N GLN A 214 6.46 -0.87 -8.29
CA GLN A 214 5.20 -0.80 -9.00
C GLN A 214 5.25 -1.70 -10.23
N ARG A 215 4.14 -2.37 -10.55
CA ARG A 215 4.01 -3.19 -11.75
C ARG A 215 4.07 -2.31 -13.00
N SER A 216 4.58 -2.82 -14.12
CA SER A 216 4.71 -2.05 -15.37
C SER A 216 3.42 -1.38 -15.83
N ASN A 217 2.27 -2.06 -15.68
CA ASN A 217 0.97 -1.48 -16.04
C ASN A 217 0.59 -0.27 -15.17
N PHE A 218 1.01 -0.25 -13.90
CA PHE A 218 0.80 0.89 -13.03
C PHE A 218 1.64 2.08 -13.47
N ASN A 219 2.92 1.85 -13.78
CA ASN A 219 3.80 2.91 -14.28
C ASN A 219 3.25 3.54 -15.57
N LEU A 220 2.63 2.74 -16.45
CA LEU A 220 1.96 3.25 -17.64
C LEU A 220 0.74 4.13 -17.31
N LEU A 221 -0.08 3.74 -16.33
CA LEU A 221 -1.22 4.55 -15.88
C LEU A 221 -0.75 5.84 -15.19
N GLU A 222 0.29 5.78 -14.37
CA GLU A 222 0.92 6.96 -13.75
C GLU A 222 1.46 7.92 -14.82
N LEU A 223 2.16 7.40 -15.82
CA LEU A 223 2.65 8.20 -16.93
C LEU A 223 1.51 8.83 -17.75
N ALA A 224 0.44 8.07 -18.04
CA ALA A 224 -0.74 8.60 -18.71
C ALA A 224 -1.43 9.70 -17.88
N SER A 225 -1.52 9.53 -16.57
CA SER A 225 -2.02 10.54 -15.63
C SER A 225 -1.21 11.84 -15.73
N TYR A 226 0.11 11.75 -15.83
CA TYR A 226 0.95 12.93 -15.98
C TYR A 226 0.79 13.58 -17.34
N LEU A 227 0.91 12.82 -18.43
CA LEU A 227 0.85 13.37 -19.80
C LEU A 227 -0.50 13.97 -20.14
N LEU A 228 -1.60 13.38 -19.67
CA LEU A 228 -2.96 13.83 -19.97
C LEU A 228 -3.51 14.81 -18.91
N ASN A 229 -2.68 15.22 -17.95
CA ASN A 229 -3.08 16.03 -16.81
C ASN A 229 -4.32 15.48 -16.07
N LEU A 230 -4.44 14.15 -15.97
CA LEU A 230 -5.57 13.51 -15.29
C LEU A 230 -5.32 13.45 -13.77
N PRO A 231 -6.38 13.31 -12.95
CA PRO A 231 -6.24 13.15 -11.50
C PRO A 231 -5.54 11.84 -11.14
N TYR A 232 -4.34 11.93 -10.57
CA TYR A 232 -3.58 10.77 -10.11
C TYR A 232 -4.29 10.01 -8.97
N ALA A 233 -5.09 10.71 -8.15
CA ALA A 233 -5.84 10.12 -7.03
C ALA A 233 -6.66 8.89 -7.45
N LYS A 234 -7.17 8.86 -8.69
CA LYS A 234 -7.99 7.76 -9.24
C LYS A 234 -7.23 6.46 -9.50
N ILE A 235 -5.90 6.51 -9.56
CA ILE A 235 -5.07 5.31 -9.73
C ILE A 235 -4.23 5.01 -8.50
N SER A 236 -4.27 5.87 -7.48
CA SER A 236 -3.48 5.71 -6.25
C SER A 236 -3.83 4.42 -5.50
N GLY A 237 -2.80 3.70 -5.04
CA GLY A 237 -2.98 2.41 -4.33
C GLY A 237 -3.26 1.21 -5.24
N LEU A 238 -3.38 1.39 -6.56
CA LEU A 238 -3.38 0.26 -7.49
C LEU A 238 -1.99 -0.40 -7.53
N GLY A 239 -1.91 -1.72 -7.46
CA GLY A 239 -0.66 -2.44 -7.74
C GLY A 239 0.37 -2.51 -6.61
N THR A 240 -0.01 -2.28 -5.35
CA THR A 240 0.79 -2.70 -4.18
C THR A 240 1.21 -4.16 -4.35
N PRO A 241 2.53 -4.47 -4.37
CA PRO A 241 2.98 -5.85 -4.30
C PRO A 241 2.50 -6.41 -2.97
N LEU A 242 1.57 -7.37 -3.07
CA LEU A 242 1.04 -8.18 -1.99
C LEU A 242 2.18 -8.86 -1.22
N LEU A 243 2.78 -8.17 -0.25
CA LEU A 243 3.44 -8.77 0.89
C LEU A 243 2.64 -8.32 2.10
N ASP A 244 1.68 -9.18 2.42
CA ASP A 244 0.76 -9.14 3.55
C ASP A 244 -0.26 -7.98 3.60
N PRO A 245 -1.42 -8.12 2.94
CA PRO A 245 -2.51 -7.14 3.04
C PRO A 245 -3.14 -7.03 4.44
N PHE A 246 -2.72 -7.83 5.44
CA PHE A 246 -3.45 -7.99 6.70
C PHE A 246 -3.13 -6.96 7.80
N GLU A 247 -2.09 -6.12 7.69
CA GLU A 247 -1.58 -5.33 8.84
C GLU A 247 -1.55 -3.80 8.68
N TRP A 248 -2.16 -3.23 7.63
CA TRP A 248 -1.96 -1.82 7.30
C TRP A 248 -3.02 -0.90 7.93
N GLU A 249 -2.61 -0.15 8.94
CA GLU A 249 -3.40 0.94 9.53
C GLU A 249 -3.73 2.00 8.46
N GLY A 250 -4.99 2.43 8.35
CA GLY A 250 -5.46 3.39 7.32
C GLY A 250 -5.92 2.80 5.98
N SER A 251 -5.76 1.49 5.75
CA SER A 251 -6.25 0.88 4.50
C SER A 251 -7.78 0.66 4.49
N TRP A 252 -8.40 0.89 3.33
CA TRP A 252 -9.84 0.75 3.13
C TRP A 252 -10.17 -0.49 2.33
N THR A 253 -11.35 -1.05 2.55
CA THR A 253 -11.86 -2.21 1.83
C THR A 253 -13.15 -1.84 1.11
N LEU A 254 -13.13 -2.00 -0.21
CA LEU A 254 -14.31 -1.89 -1.06
C LEU A 254 -15.07 -3.22 -1.05
N ARG A 255 -16.34 -3.18 -0.67
CA ARG A 255 -17.21 -4.36 -0.55
C ARG A 255 -18.48 -4.17 -1.37
N SER A 256 -19.04 -5.28 -1.88
CA SER A 256 -20.31 -5.27 -2.59
C SER A 256 -21.08 -6.56 -2.38
N ASN A 257 -22.40 -6.48 -2.53
CA ASN A 257 -23.28 -7.63 -2.66
C ASN A 257 -23.44 -8.10 -4.12
N THR A 258 -22.50 -7.74 -4.99
CA THR A 258 -22.50 -8.12 -6.40
C THR A 258 -21.24 -8.91 -6.73
N ILE A 259 -21.35 -9.78 -7.74
CA ILE A 259 -20.19 -10.55 -8.22
C ILE A 259 -19.22 -9.64 -9.00
N GLU A 260 -19.69 -8.52 -9.55
CA GLU A 260 -18.91 -7.60 -10.37
C GLU A 260 -17.78 -6.92 -9.60
N LEU A 261 -17.94 -6.73 -8.29
CA LEU A 261 -16.96 -6.06 -7.45
C LEU A 261 -16.45 -7.02 -6.38
N PRO A 262 -15.38 -7.80 -6.67
CA PRO A 262 -14.75 -8.60 -5.65
C PRO A 262 -14.21 -7.70 -4.53
N GLU A 263 -14.25 -8.18 -3.29
CA GLU A 263 -13.67 -7.47 -2.15
C GLU A 263 -12.22 -7.09 -2.47
N ARG A 264 -11.92 -5.79 -2.39
CA ARG A 264 -10.61 -5.24 -2.73
C ARG A 264 -10.19 -4.24 -1.67
N ARG A 265 -8.95 -4.38 -1.19
CA ARG A 265 -8.31 -3.36 -0.36
C ARG A 265 -7.67 -2.29 -1.25
N CYS A 266 -7.87 -1.02 -0.91
CA CYS A 266 -7.44 0.14 -1.68
C CYS A 266 -7.32 1.40 -0.80
N SER A 267 -6.88 2.51 -1.38
CA SER A 267 -6.94 3.84 -0.76
C SER A 267 -8.39 4.34 -0.67
N LEU A 268 -8.67 5.29 0.23
CA LEU A 268 -10.00 5.91 0.34
C LEU A 268 -10.42 6.56 -0.98
N ALA A 269 -9.56 7.42 -1.55
CA ALA A 269 -9.85 8.15 -2.78
C ALA A 269 -10.17 7.23 -3.96
N PHE A 270 -9.45 6.11 -4.09
CA PHE A 270 -9.76 5.09 -5.09
C PHE A 270 -11.12 4.45 -4.82
N ALA A 271 -11.39 4.07 -3.57
CA ALA A 271 -12.65 3.44 -3.18
C ALA A 271 -13.84 4.38 -3.42
N GLU A 272 -13.70 5.67 -3.13
CA GLU A 272 -14.69 6.71 -3.39
C GLU A 272 -14.94 6.86 -4.90
N ALA A 273 -13.89 7.01 -5.70
CA ALA A 273 -14.03 7.12 -7.16
C ALA A 273 -14.70 5.88 -7.80
N GLU A 274 -14.37 4.67 -7.33
CA GLU A 274 -15.01 3.44 -7.79
C GLU A 274 -16.48 3.37 -7.37
N ILE A 275 -16.80 3.70 -6.12
CA ILE A 275 -18.19 3.73 -5.65
C ILE A 275 -18.99 4.76 -6.43
N GLU A 276 -18.48 5.97 -6.65
CA GLU A 276 -19.16 7.00 -7.44
C GLU A 276 -19.52 6.48 -8.83
N GLY A 277 -18.56 5.91 -9.56
CA GLY A 277 -18.82 5.34 -10.89
C GLY A 277 -19.82 4.18 -10.87
N LEU A 278 -19.82 3.35 -9.81
CA LEU A 278 -20.79 2.28 -9.64
C LEU A 278 -22.19 2.81 -9.30
N LEU A 279 -22.31 3.85 -8.47
CA LEU A 279 -23.58 4.45 -8.11
C LEU A 279 -24.21 5.20 -9.29
N GLU A 280 -23.40 5.79 -10.17
CA GLU A 280 -23.84 6.34 -11.45
C GLU A 280 -24.33 5.23 -12.40
N LYS A 281 -23.58 4.13 -12.50
CA LYS A 281 -23.95 2.96 -13.31
C LYS A 281 -25.25 2.29 -12.82
N TYR A 282 -25.52 2.34 -11.51
CA TYR A 282 -26.64 1.65 -10.87
C TYR A 282 -27.58 2.63 -10.14
N PRO A 283 -28.60 3.21 -10.81
CA PRO A 283 -29.56 4.15 -10.22
C PRO A 283 -30.45 3.57 -9.10
N GLY A 284 -30.33 2.29 -8.73
CA GLY A 284 -30.99 1.72 -7.54
C GLY A 284 -30.02 1.46 -6.38
N ALA A 285 -28.74 1.73 -6.56
CA ALA A 285 -27.70 1.33 -5.64
C ALA A 285 -27.58 2.24 -4.42
N VAL A 286 -27.09 1.64 -3.33
CA VAL A 286 -26.79 2.30 -2.06
C VAL A 286 -25.28 2.32 -1.85
N GLY A 287 -24.72 3.50 -1.60
CA GLY A 287 -23.34 3.69 -1.18
C GLY A 287 -23.25 4.01 0.30
N PHE A 288 -22.26 3.47 0.99
CA PHE A 288 -21.92 3.91 2.35
C PHE A 288 -20.41 3.86 2.60
N ARG A 289 -19.95 4.66 3.55
CA ARG A 289 -18.59 4.57 4.11
C ARG A 289 -18.62 4.44 5.62
N LEU A 290 -17.71 3.62 6.15
CA LEU A 290 -17.64 3.30 7.57
C LEU A 290 -16.18 3.20 8.02
N SER A 291 -15.82 3.97 9.04
CA SER A 291 -14.58 3.88 9.81
C SER A 291 -14.88 4.03 11.30
N ARG A 292 -13.85 4.12 12.14
CA ARG A 292 -14.03 4.46 13.56
C ARG A 292 -14.62 5.85 13.77
N GLU A 293 -14.28 6.79 12.90
CA GLU A 293 -14.66 8.21 13.03
C GLU A 293 -15.82 8.62 12.14
N ARG A 294 -16.09 7.87 11.06
CA ARG A 294 -17.08 8.21 10.04
C ARG A 294 -18.08 7.08 9.86
N ALA A 295 -19.34 7.45 9.77
CA ALA A 295 -20.43 6.53 9.43
C ALA A 295 -21.39 7.30 8.54
N GLU A 296 -21.30 7.11 7.23
CA GLU A 296 -21.95 8.00 6.28
C GLU A 296 -22.59 7.25 5.10
N TRP A 297 -23.69 7.79 4.60
CA TRP A 297 -24.39 7.33 3.40
C TRP A 297 -24.00 8.21 2.22
N TRP A 298 -23.98 7.63 1.02
CA TRP A 298 -23.94 8.44 -0.19
C TRP A 298 -25.31 9.04 -0.46
N ASN A 299 -25.39 10.37 -0.50
CA ASN A 299 -26.56 11.07 -1.00
C ASN A 299 -26.38 11.35 -2.50
N ARG A 300 -27.31 10.79 -3.28
CA ARG A 300 -27.31 10.93 -4.73
C ARG A 300 -27.70 12.33 -5.20
N ASP A 301 -28.62 13.00 -4.52
CA ASP A 301 -29.19 14.27 -4.98
C ASP A 301 -28.13 15.38 -5.02
N ASN A 302 -27.14 15.31 -4.13
CA ASN A 302 -26.08 16.30 -4.00
C ASN A 302 -24.67 15.72 -4.26
N HIS A 303 -24.57 14.46 -4.67
CA HIS A 303 -23.31 13.76 -4.91
C HIS A 303 -22.31 13.93 -3.74
N SER A 304 -22.77 13.68 -2.52
CA SER A 304 -21.95 13.88 -1.32
C SER A 304 -22.21 12.82 -0.24
N TRP A 305 -21.29 12.73 0.70
CA TRP A 305 -21.44 11.86 1.86
C TRP A 305 -22.19 12.56 2.99
N GLU A 306 -23.18 11.89 3.58
CA GLU A 306 -24.00 12.41 4.66
C GLU A 306 -23.95 11.53 5.90
N ASN A 307 -23.95 12.17 7.08
CA ASN A 307 -23.92 11.48 8.36
C ASN A 307 -25.05 10.44 8.48
N GLY A 308 -24.62 9.21 8.76
CA GLY A 308 -25.44 8.05 9.00
C GLY A 308 -25.34 7.57 10.44
N ASN A 309 -25.98 6.42 10.70
CA ASN A 309 -25.92 5.77 12.00
C ASN A 309 -24.92 4.60 11.94
N GLY A 310 -23.88 4.67 12.78
CA GLY A 310 -22.81 3.66 12.83
C GLY A 310 -23.31 2.23 12.99
N ASP A 311 -24.27 1.98 13.89
CA ASP A 311 -24.81 0.63 14.10
C ASP A 311 -25.52 0.09 12.85
N GLN A 312 -26.24 0.93 12.11
CA GLN A 312 -26.91 0.54 10.86
C GLN A 312 -25.90 0.18 9.78
N LEU A 313 -24.86 1.00 9.61
CA LEU A 313 -23.81 0.78 8.61
C LEU A 313 -22.92 -0.40 8.96
N LEU A 314 -22.69 -0.65 10.25
CA LEU A 314 -21.96 -1.84 10.70
C LEU A 314 -22.72 -3.13 10.34
N ILE A 315 -24.05 -3.15 10.50
CA ILE A 315 -24.88 -4.28 10.02
C ILE A 315 -24.67 -4.50 8.52
N LEU A 316 -24.71 -3.44 7.70
CA LEU A 316 -24.48 -3.55 6.26
C LEU A 316 -23.06 -4.05 5.94
N ALA A 317 -22.03 -3.49 6.57
CA ALA A 317 -20.64 -3.90 6.36
C ALA A 317 -20.44 -5.40 6.63
N LYS A 318 -21.07 -5.93 7.70
CA LYS A 318 -21.04 -7.36 8.03
C LYS A 318 -21.85 -8.22 7.06
N LEU A 319 -22.98 -7.72 6.58
CA LEU A 319 -23.75 -8.41 5.53
C LEU A 319 -22.94 -8.51 4.23
N LEU A 320 -22.19 -7.47 3.86
CA LEU A 320 -21.33 -7.51 2.68
C LEU A 320 -20.12 -8.45 2.86
N GLU A 321 -19.51 -8.47 4.05
CA GLU A 321 -18.41 -9.39 4.39
C GLU A 321 -18.84 -10.86 4.28
N LYS A 322 -20.07 -11.14 4.72
CA LYS A 322 -20.65 -12.48 4.74
C LYS A 322 -21.67 -12.69 3.64
N PHE A 323 -21.63 -11.91 2.56
CA PHE A 323 -22.64 -11.96 1.50
C PHE A 323 -22.76 -13.36 0.84
N ARG A 324 -21.74 -14.21 1.01
CA ARG A 324 -21.72 -15.61 0.55
C ARG A 324 -21.91 -16.66 1.65
N SER A 325 -22.20 -16.24 2.89
CA SER A 325 -22.40 -17.12 4.03
C SER A 325 -23.83 -16.99 4.54
N ASP A 326 -24.52 -18.13 4.63
CA ASP A 326 -25.87 -18.21 5.21
C ASP A 326 -25.87 -18.08 6.74
N ASP A 327 -24.70 -17.89 7.39
CA ASP A 327 -24.57 -17.83 8.85
C ASP A 327 -24.90 -16.44 9.42
N PHE A 328 -26.19 -16.09 9.31
CA PHE A 328 -26.75 -14.89 9.90
C PHE A 328 -26.61 -14.88 11.44
N ALA A 329 -26.76 -16.04 12.08
CA ALA A 329 -26.60 -16.17 13.52
C ALA A 329 -25.19 -15.74 13.97
N ALA A 330 -24.16 -15.91 13.15
CA ALA A 330 -22.85 -15.37 13.42
C ALA A 330 -22.78 -13.84 13.33
N ILE A 331 -23.47 -13.20 12.36
CA ILE A 331 -23.51 -11.72 12.28
C ILE A 331 -24.18 -11.14 13.54
N GLN A 332 -25.32 -11.70 13.94
CA GLN A 332 -26.02 -11.22 15.15
C GLN A 332 -25.17 -11.42 16.42
N ARG A 333 -24.47 -12.57 16.54
CA ARG A 333 -23.56 -12.82 17.67
C ARG A 333 -22.38 -11.86 17.71
N GLU A 334 -21.83 -11.49 16.56
CA GLU A 334 -20.73 -10.52 16.46
C GLU A 334 -21.17 -9.10 16.82
N LEU A 335 -22.36 -8.68 16.39
CA LEU A 335 -22.85 -7.31 16.60
C LEU A 335 -23.45 -7.08 18.01
N VAL A 336 -23.68 -8.15 18.76
CA VAL A 336 -24.24 -8.13 20.12
C VAL A 336 -23.33 -8.90 21.08
N PRO A 337 -22.06 -8.51 21.26
CA PRO A 337 -21.20 -9.14 22.25
C PRO A 337 -21.69 -8.74 23.65
N GLY A 338 -21.81 -9.72 24.57
CA GLY A 338 -21.99 -9.42 26.00
C GLY A 338 -23.39 -9.02 26.49
N GLY A 339 -24.46 -9.24 25.71
CA GLY A 339 -25.83 -9.18 26.26
C GLY A 339 -26.65 -7.92 25.96
N ARG A 340 -26.40 -7.19 24.86
CA ARG A 340 -27.45 -6.30 24.31
C ARG A 340 -28.70 -7.16 24.05
N SER A 341 -29.89 -6.66 24.41
CA SER A 341 -31.11 -7.43 24.20
C SER A 341 -31.36 -7.63 22.71
N ASN A 342 -31.86 -8.81 22.30
CA ASN A 342 -32.30 -9.07 20.91
C ASN A 342 -33.19 -7.94 20.36
N ASN A 343 -33.95 -7.29 21.25
CA ASN A 343 -34.80 -6.15 20.93
C ASN A 343 -34.01 -4.95 20.35
N GLN A 344 -32.80 -4.67 20.83
CA GLN A 344 -32.00 -3.55 20.32
C GLN A 344 -31.51 -3.83 18.91
N PHE A 345 -31.03 -5.04 18.64
CA PHE A 345 -30.63 -5.45 17.29
C PHE A 345 -31.82 -5.40 16.32
N ASP A 346 -32.98 -5.91 16.72
CA ASP A 346 -34.20 -5.86 15.91
C ASP A 346 -34.63 -4.42 15.63
N GLN A 347 -34.54 -3.52 16.62
CA GLN A 347 -34.81 -2.10 16.42
C GLN A 347 -33.83 -1.48 15.41
N THR A 348 -32.53 -1.74 15.52
CA THR A 348 -31.52 -1.24 14.56
C THR A 348 -31.78 -1.78 13.16
N LYS A 349 -32.11 -3.08 13.03
CA LYS A 349 -32.52 -3.69 11.76
C LYS A 349 -33.74 -3.00 11.16
N GLN A 350 -34.76 -2.73 11.97
CA GLN A 350 -35.98 -2.05 11.49
C GLN A 350 -35.70 -0.61 11.06
N ARG A 351 -34.80 0.10 11.75
CA ARG A 351 -34.35 1.44 11.34
C ARG A 351 -33.54 1.39 10.04
N LEU A 352 -32.64 0.42 9.90
CA LEU A 352 -31.89 0.18 8.66
C LEU A 352 -32.83 -0.11 7.49
N LYS A 353 -33.83 -0.99 7.65
CA LYS A 353 -34.86 -1.23 6.62
C LYS A 353 -35.56 0.05 6.18
N LYS A 354 -35.97 0.87 7.16
CA LYS A 354 -36.63 2.16 6.88
C LYS A 354 -35.71 3.11 6.10
N GLN A 355 -34.43 3.16 6.47
CA GLN A 355 -33.45 4.00 5.80
C GLN A 355 -33.18 3.52 4.36
N LEU A 356 -32.97 2.22 4.15
CA LEU A 356 -32.78 1.65 2.82
C LEU A 356 -34.01 1.86 1.92
N ALA A 357 -35.23 1.69 2.46
CA ALA A 357 -36.46 1.95 1.72
C ALA A 357 -36.56 3.43 1.30
N ARG A 358 -36.15 4.35 2.19
CA ARG A 358 -36.10 5.78 1.87
C ARG A 358 -35.10 6.10 0.77
N ILE A 359 -33.91 5.50 0.81
CA ILE A 359 -32.84 5.77 -0.18
C ILE A 359 -33.20 5.17 -1.55
N THR A 360 -33.75 3.96 -1.57
CA THR A 360 -33.94 3.20 -2.83
C THR A 360 -35.34 3.25 -3.41
N GLY A 361 -36.34 3.69 -2.62
CA GLY A 361 -37.76 3.61 -3.00
C GLY A 361 -38.34 2.19 -2.95
N VAL A 362 -37.54 1.17 -2.63
CA VAL A 362 -37.98 -0.23 -2.50
C VAL A 362 -38.89 -0.38 -1.29
N ASP A 363 -39.94 -1.22 -1.41
CA ASP A 363 -40.83 -1.50 -0.29
C ASP A 363 -40.05 -2.06 0.89
N ARG A 364 -40.27 -1.48 2.07
CA ARG A 364 -39.64 -1.91 3.33
C ARG A 364 -39.81 -3.41 3.61
N GLN A 365 -40.90 -4.03 3.14
CA GLN A 365 -41.15 -5.47 3.32
C GLN A 365 -40.27 -6.34 2.42
N GLU A 366 -39.80 -5.81 1.29
CA GLU A 366 -38.91 -6.51 0.36
C GLU A 366 -37.44 -6.46 0.82
N ILE A 367 -37.09 -5.46 1.62
CA ILE A 367 -35.75 -5.32 2.21
C ILE A 367 -35.57 -6.32 3.32
N PHE A 368 -34.65 -7.28 3.17
CA PHE A 368 -34.51 -8.46 4.04
C PHE A 368 -35.83 -9.24 4.18
N GLY A 369 -36.18 -9.99 3.14
CA GLY A 369 -37.38 -10.84 3.11
C GLY A 369 -37.51 -11.77 4.31
N ARG A 370 -38.66 -12.43 4.49
CA ARG A 370 -38.88 -13.36 5.60
C ARG A 370 -37.86 -14.50 5.54
N GLY A 371 -36.94 -14.52 6.51
CA GLY A 371 -35.87 -15.52 6.58
C GLY A 371 -34.70 -15.31 5.62
N SER A 372 -34.69 -14.23 4.83
CA SER A 372 -33.60 -13.90 3.90
C SER A 372 -32.99 -12.55 4.25
N TRP A 373 -31.66 -12.50 4.22
CA TRP A 373 -30.87 -11.27 4.36
C TRP A 373 -30.28 -10.82 3.02
N ALA A 374 -30.75 -11.41 1.93
CA ALA A 374 -30.47 -10.92 0.59
C ALA A 374 -30.96 -9.47 0.47
N LEU A 375 -30.10 -8.64 -0.08
CA LEU A 375 -30.39 -7.26 -0.41
C LEU A 375 -30.97 -7.25 -1.84
N PRO A 376 -32.20 -6.75 -2.04
CA PRO A 376 -32.83 -6.70 -3.38
C PRO A 376 -32.23 -5.60 -4.27
N MET A 377 -31.34 -4.78 -3.72
CA MET A 377 -30.63 -3.70 -4.41
C MET A 377 -29.13 -3.95 -4.40
N HIS A 378 -28.41 -3.24 -5.27
CA HIS A 378 -26.96 -3.15 -5.17
C HIS A 378 -26.56 -2.30 -3.96
N VAL A 379 -25.60 -2.80 -3.18
CA VAL A 379 -25.02 -2.10 -2.05
C VAL A 379 -23.51 -2.15 -2.19
N PHE A 380 -22.89 -0.98 -2.13
CA PHE A 380 -21.45 -0.78 -2.20
C PHE A 380 -21.00 -0.11 -0.90
N GLY A 381 -19.95 -0.63 -0.28
CA GLY A 381 -19.45 -0.16 1.01
C GLY A 381 -17.95 0.08 0.99
N ILE A 382 -17.51 1.22 1.52
CA ILE A 382 -16.11 1.53 1.81
C ILE A 382 -15.91 1.34 3.32
N VAL A 383 -15.16 0.33 3.72
CA VAL A 383 -14.99 -0.03 5.13
C VAL A 383 -13.51 0.06 5.50
N SER A 384 -13.18 0.94 6.43
CA SER A 384 -11.80 1.06 6.93
C SER A 384 -11.42 -0.19 7.74
N ASN A 385 -10.15 -0.60 7.66
CA ASN A 385 -9.65 -1.76 8.38
C ASN A 385 -9.51 -1.53 9.89
N ASP A 386 -9.49 -0.28 10.33
CA ASP A 386 -9.54 0.12 11.75
C ASP A 386 -10.96 0.11 12.33
N CYS A 387 -11.99 -0.14 11.49
CA CYS A 387 -13.36 -0.16 11.93
C CYS A 387 -13.52 -1.26 13.00
N PRO A 388 -13.99 -0.91 14.22
CA PRO A 388 -14.11 -1.87 15.29
C PRO A 388 -14.98 -3.05 14.84
N ARG A 389 -14.45 -4.28 14.92
CA ARG A 389 -15.23 -5.49 14.60
C ARG A 389 -16.50 -5.57 15.45
N ASN A 390 -16.43 -4.96 16.63
CA ASN A 390 -17.54 -4.66 17.53
C ASN A 390 -17.42 -3.17 17.89
N LEU A 391 -18.44 -2.34 17.62
CA LEU A 391 -18.51 -0.99 18.19
C LEU A 391 -18.69 -1.12 19.71
N GLU A 392 -17.59 -1.31 20.43
CA GLU A 392 -17.53 -1.07 21.87
C GLU A 392 -17.62 0.44 22.07
N CYS A 393 -18.85 0.93 22.17
CA CYS A 393 -19.19 2.22 22.77
C CYS A 393 -19.54 2.00 24.24
#